data_AF-A0A3D0P729-F1
#
_entry.id   AF-A0A3D0P729-F1
#
_cell.length_a   1.000
_cell.length_b   1.000
_cell.length_c   1.000
_cell.angle_alpha   90.00
_cell.angle_beta   90.00
_cell.angle_gamma   90.00
#
_symmetry.space_group_name_H-M   'P 1'
#
loop_
_entity.id
_entity.type
_entity.pdbx_description
1 polymer ?
#
loop_
_entity_poly.entity_id
_entity_poly.type
_entity_poly.pdbx_seq_one_letter_code
_entity_poly.pdbx_strand_id
1 'polypeptide(L)' 'MAPIPPPLLRRALILDVVLTLLMLGLSLMADQQLWRVIWSVGALVAVLDALLASRLLDLKDRG' A
#
# COMPACT_ATOMS: atom_id res chain seq x y z
N MET A 1 20.24 -11.72 -4.69
CA MET A 1 19.39 -10.53 -4.47
C MET A 1 20.19 -9.49 -3.69
N ALA A 2 20.48 -8.32 -4.27
CA ALA A 2 21.10 -7.22 -3.53
C ALA A 2 20.11 -6.72 -2.47
N PRO A 3 20.53 -6.50 -1.21
CA PRO A 3 19.64 -6.05 -0.15
C PRO A 3 19.08 -4.68 -0.52
N ILE A 4 17.75 -4.58 -0.64
CA ILE A 4 17.06 -3.31 -0.88
C ILE A 4 17.41 -2.36 0.27
N PRO A 5 17.89 -1.14 -0.02
CA PRO A 5 18.25 -0.17 1.00
C PRO A 5 17.03 0.16 1.88
N PRO A 6 17.17 0.17 3.22
CA PRO A 6 16.09 0.54 4.14
C PRO A 6 15.34 1.86 3.81
N PRO A 7 15.99 2.93 3.30
CA PRO A 7 15.26 4.15 2.92
C PRO A 7 14.35 3.99 1.69
N LEU A 8 14.67 3.07 0.76
CA LEU A 8 13.83 2.80 -0.40
C LEU A 8 12.56 2.05 0.00
N LEU A 9 12.66 1.14 0.96
CA LEU A 9 11.52 0.37 1.45
C LEU A 9 10.56 1.24 2.28
N ARG A 10 11.09 2.18 3.08
CA ARG A 10 10.27 3.21 3.76
C ARG A 10 9.55 4.13 2.76
N ARG A 11 10.21 4.52 1.65
CA ARG A 11 9.56 5.31 0.60
C ARG A 11 8.46 4.55 -0.10
N ALA A 12 8.67 3.27 -0.40
CA ALA A 12 7.64 2.41 -0.98
C ALA A 12 6.41 2.34 -0.07
N LEU A 13 6.61 2.15 1.24
CA LEU A 13 5.53 2.12 2.23
C LEU A 13 4.70 3.42 2.27
N ILE A 14 5.37 4.58 2.21
CA ILE A 14 4.69 5.88 2.18
C ILE A 14 3.87 6.02 0.88
N LEU A 15 4.46 5.62 -0.25
CA LEU A 15 3.82 5.70 -1.56
C LEU A 15 2.57 4.81 -1.62
N ASP A 16 2.64 3.65 -0.97
CA ASP A 16 1.54 2.71 -0.88
C ASP A 16 0.39 3.22 0.01
N VAL A 17 0.71 3.80 1.17
CA VAL A 17 -0.30 4.48 2.02
C VAL A 17 -0.98 5.63 1.29
N VAL A 18 -0.22 6.43 0.53
CA VAL A 18 -0.76 7.53 -0.29
C VAL A 18 -1.66 6.98 -1.40
N LEU A 19 -1.27 5.88 -2.04
CA LEU A 19 -2.06 5.21 -3.07
C LEU A 19 -3.38 4.67 -2.49
N THR A 20 -3.33 4.07 -1.30
CA THR A 20 -4.51 3.61 -0.57
C THR A 20 -5.50 4.76 -0.33
N LEU A 21 -5.01 5.90 0.18
CA LEU A 21 -5.84 7.08 0.45
C LEU A 21 -6.44 7.66 -0.83
N LEU A 22 -5.67 7.71 -1.92
CA LEU A 22 -6.16 8.14 -3.23
C LEU A 22 -7.27 7.22 -3.74
N MET A 23 -7.06 5.91 -3.71
CA MET A 23 -8.07 4.93 -4.14
C MET A 23 -9.33 5.00 -3.26
N LEU A 24 -9.18 5.20 -1.94
CA LEU A 24 -10.34 5.35 -1.04
C LEU A 24 -11.10 6.65 -1.32
N GLY A 25 -10.40 7.75 -1.62
CA GLY A 25 -11.01 9.01 -2.04
C GLY A 25 -11.75 8.90 -3.38
N LEU A 26 -11.14 8.23 -4.36
CA LEU A 26 -11.76 7.92 -5.66
C LEU A 26 -12.97 7.01 -5.50
N SER A 27 -12.94 6.05 -4.57
CA SER A 27 -14.07 5.21 -4.20
C SER A 27 -15.25 6.05 -3.67
N LEU A 28 -14.99 7.01 -2.79
CA LEU A 28 -16.03 7.88 -2.21
C LEU A 28 -16.66 8.82 -3.24
N MET A 29 -15.90 9.28 -4.24
CA MET A 29 -16.42 10.13 -5.33
C MET A 29 -17.01 9.34 -6.49
N ALA A 30 -16.86 8.01 -6.52
CA ALA A 30 -17.37 7.18 -7.59
C ALA A 30 -18.89 6.96 -7.44
N ASP A 31 -19.66 7.61 -8.32
CA ASP A 31 -21.12 7.49 -8.38
C ASP A 31 -21.57 6.08 -8.85
N GLN A 32 -20.72 5.40 -9.63
CA GLN A 32 -20.97 4.06 -10.11
C GLN A 32 -20.47 2.97 -9.13
N GLN A 33 -21.37 2.06 -8.77
CA GLN A 33 -21.12 1.01 -7.78
C GLN A 33 -19.99 0.05 -8.17
N LEU A 34 -19.77 -0.22 -9.45
CA LEU A 34 -18.65 -1.02 -9.95
C LEU A 34 -17.29 -0.35 -9.70
N TRP A 35 -17.19 0.95 -9.99
CA TRP A 35 -15.97 1.72 -9.75
C TRP A 35 -15.65 1.78 -8.27
N ARG A 36 -16.67 2.01 -7.41
CA ARG A 36 -16.50 1.99 -5.96
C ARG A 36 -15.91 0.67 -5.46
N VAL A 37 -16.35 -0.47 -5.99
CA VAL A 37 -15.80 -1.79 -5.62
C VAL A 37 -14.36 -1.95 -6.08
N ILE A 38 -14.04 -1.59 -7.33
CA ILE A 38 -12.67 -1.69 -7.87
C ILE A 38 -11.68 -0.86 -7.06
N TRP A 39 -12.04 0.39 -6.74
CA TRP A 39 -11.21 1.28 -5.93
C TRP A 39 -11.06 0.78 -4.48
N SER A 40 -12.13 0.21 -3.91
CA SER A 40 -12.07 -0.37 -2.56
C SER A 40 -11.19 -1.62 -2.48
N VAL A 41 -11.25 -2.49 -3.49
CA VAL A 41 -10.39 -3.68 -3.59
C VAL A 41 -8.93 -3.26 -3.79
N GLY A 42 -8.68 -2.27 -4.65
CA GLY A 42 -7.32 -1.75 -4.85
C GLY A 42 -6.73 -1.11 -3.59
N ALA A 43 -7.54 -0.41 -2.79
CA ALA A 43 -7.12 0.08 -1.47
C ALA A 43 -6.78 -1.09 -0.51
N LEU A 44 -7.53 -2.19 -0.56
CA LEU A 44 -7.27 -3.36 0.29
C LEU A 44 -5.94 -4.05 -0.09
N VAL A 45 -5.64 -4.14 -1.39
CA VAL A 45 -4.38 -4.69 -1.90
C VAL A 45 -3.19 -3.80 -1.49
N ALA A 46 -3.32 -2.48 -1.58
CA ALA A 46 -2.29 -1.55 -1.11
C ALA A 46 -2.06 -1.67 0.41
N VAL A 47 -3.10 -1.88 1.22
CA VAL A 47 -2.90 -2.15 2.66
C VAL A 47 -2.13 -3.46 2.90
N LEU A 48 -2.40 -4.50 2.11
CA LEU A 48 -1.69 -5.78 2.21
C LEU A 48 -0.22 -5.65 1.81
N ASP A 49 0.08 -4.90 0.75
CA ASP A 49 1.46 -4.65 0.29
C ASP A 49 2.26 -3.88 1.34
N ALA A 50 1.68 -2.82 1.91
CA ALA A 50 2.27 -2.06 3.01
C ALA A 50 2.51 -2.92 4.26
N LEU A 51 1.56 -3.80 4.63
CA LEU A 51 1.73 -4.74 5.73
C LEU A 51 2.88 -5.72 5.47
N LEU A 52 2.97 -6.25 4.27
CA LEU A 52 4.02 -7.19 3.87
C LEU A 52 5.39 -6.51 3.89
N ALA A 53 5.50 -5.30 3.34
CA ALA A 53 6.71 -4.49 3.34
C ALA A 53 7.15 -4.09 4.76
N SER A 54 6.19 -3.75 5.63
CA SER A 54 6.46 -3.47 7.05
C SER A 54 6.96 -4.70 7.81
N ARG A 55 6.36 -5.87 7.57
CA ARG A 55 6.81 -7.14 8.15
C ARG A 55 8.20 -7.54 7.65
N LEU A 56 8.49 -7.31 6.38
CA LEU A 56 9.82 -7.56 5.81
C LEU A 56 10.89 -6.66 6.45
N LEU A 57 10.55 -5.40 6.75
CA LEU A 57 11.41 -4.47 7.49
C LEU A 57 11.66 -4.94 8.91
N ASP A 58 10.60 -5.27 9.66
CA ASP A 58 10.70 -5.72 11.06
C ASP A 58 11.51 -7.03 11.18
N LEU A 59 11.40 -7.93 10.20
CA LEU A 59 12.23 -9.15 10.14
C LEU A 59 13.71 -8.84 9.89
N LYS A 60 14.02 -7.80 9.12
CA LYS A 60 15.39 -7.39 8.78
C LYS A 60 16.04 -6.55 9.86
N ASP A 61 15.27 -5.82 10.67
CA ASP A 61 15.77 -5.04 11.80
C ASP A 61 16.11 -5.94 13.01
N ARG A 62 15.51 -7.14 13.09
CA ARG A 62 15.70 -8.11 14.19
C ARG A 62 16.79 -9.17 13.95
N GLY A 63 17.43 -9.20 12.79
CA GLY A 63 18.48 -10.18 12.42
C GLY A 63 19.82 -9.51 12.19
#